data_AF-A0A940WHK4-F1
#
_entry.id   AF-A0A940WHK4-F1
#
_cell.length_a   1.000
_cell.length_b   1.000
_cell.length_c   1.000
_cell.angle_alpha   90.00
_cell.angle_beta   90.00
_cell.angle_gamma   90.00
#
_symmetry.space_group_name_H-M   'P 1'
#
loop_
_entity.id
_entity.type
_entity.pdbx_description
1 polymer ?
#
loop_
_entity_poly.entity_id
_entity_poly.type
_entity_poly.pdbx_seq_one_letter_code
_entity_poly.pdbx_strand_id
1 'polypeptide(L)' 'MIEQTIHEIWGRELKLSDFSDHDDFFALGGHSLIMTEIQKAIAEKLGVEVPMDELFRQNTVHKISTHIGSLLAVS' A
#
# COMPACT_ATOMS: atom_id res chain seq x y z
N MET A 1 -4.82 -7.49 -10.00
CA MET A 1 -5.32 -7.99 -8.69
C MET A 1 -4.59 -7.31 -7.55
N ILE A 2 -3.26 -7.42 -7.42
CA ILE A 2 -2.49 -6.76 -6.33
C ILE A 2 -2.76 -5.25 -6.30
N GLU A 3 -2.60 -4.55 -7.42
CA GLU A 3 -2.79 -3.09 -7.48
C GLU A 3 -4.18 -2.65 -7.01
N GLN A 4 -5.23 -3.30 -7.50
CA GLN A 4 -6.59 -3.06 -7.04
C GLN A 4 -6.75 -3.30 -5.53
N THR A 5 -6.20 -4.40 -4.99
CA THR A 5 -6.25 -4.67 -3.55
C THR A 5 -5.56 -3.57 -2.74
N ILE A 6 -4.39 -3.09 -3.20
CA ILE A 6 -3.66 -2.01 -2.53
C ILE A 6 -4.42 -0.70 -2.65
N HIS A 7 -5.01 -0.39 -3.81
CA HIS A 7 -5.87 0.79 -4.01
C HIS A 7 -7.05 0.79 -3.03
N GLU A 8 -7.75 -0.35 -2.90
CA GLU A 8 -8.87 -0.50 -1.97
C GLU A 8 -8.44 -0.32 -0.50
N ILE A 9 -7.26 -0.82 -0.12
CA ILE A 9 -6.69 -0.62 1.22
C ILE A 9 -6.38 0.87 1.44
N TRP A 10 -5.72 1.53 0.47
CA TRP A 10 -5.40 2.95 0.53
C TRP A 10 -6.64 3.81 0.72
N GLY A 11 -7.65 3.63 -0.13
CA GLY A 11 -8.90 4.40 -0.09
C GLY A 11 -9.65 4.20 1.22
N ARG A 12 -9.69 2.97 1.75
CA ARG A 12 -10.32 2.67 3.04
C ARG A 12 -9.62 3.38 4.21
N GLU A 13 -8.30 3.26 4.30
CA GLU A 13 -7.55 3.77 5.46
C GLU A 13 -7.38 5.30 5.42
N LEU A 14 -7.25 5.89 4.22
CA LEU A 14 -7.22 7.34 4.02
C LEU A 14 -8.60 7.99 3.95
N LYS A 15 -9.67 7.18 3.92
CA LYS A 15 -11.07 7.63 3.75
C LYS A 15 -11.26 8.45 2.46
N LEU A 16 -10.65 7.98 1.37
CA LEU A 16 -10.71 8.59 0.06
C LEU A 16 -11.51 7.71 -0.91
N SER A 17 -12.36 8.35 -1.72
CA SER A 17 -13.14 7.68 -2.78
C SER A 17 -12.58 7.89 -4.18
N ASP A 18 -11.68 8.85 -4.36
CA ASP A 18 -11.07 9.20 -5.65
C ASP A 18 -9.63 9.71 -5.42
N PHE A 19 -8.66 8.99 -5.98
CA PHE A 19 -7.23 9.32 -5.97
C PHE A 19 -6.51 8.45 -7.02
N SER A 20 -5.33 8.89 -7.45
CA SER A 20 -4.50 8.17 -8.42
C SER A 20 -3.61 7.15 -7.72
N ASP A 21 -3.30 6.03 -8.40
CA ASP A 21 -2.32 5.04 -7.91
C ASP A 21 -0.89 5.59 -7.78
N HIS A 22 -0.66 6.77 -8.35
CA HIS A 22 0.62 7.48 -8.33
C HIS A 22 0.66 8.58 -7.27
N ASP A 23 -0.44 8.83 -6.57
CA ASP A 23 -0.48 9.85 -5.52
C ASP A 23 0.36 9.42 -4.33
N ASP A 24 1.16 10.36 -3.84
CA ASP A 24 2.01 10.19 -2.67
C ASP A 24 1.15 10.06 -1.41
N PHE A 25 1.39 9.00 -0.63
CA PHE A 25 0.65 8.73 0.60
C PHE A 25 0.60 9.91 1.57
N PHE A 26 1.69 10.67 1.70
CA PHE A 26 1.74 11.83 2.59
C PHE A 26 1.01 13.03 2.00
N ALA A 27 1.06 13.20 0.67
CA ALA A 27 0.27 14.22 -0.02
C ALA A 27 -1.25 13.98 0.12
N LEU A 28 -1.66 12.71 0.24
CA LEU A 28 -3.04 12.31 0.55
C LEU A 28 -3.43 12.48 2.03
N GLY A 29 -2.55 13.01 2.88
CA GLY A 29 -2.80 13.21 4.31
C GLY A 29 -2.45 12.00 5.18
N GLY A 30 -1.75 11.00 4.63
CA GLY A 30 -1.29 9.83 5.35
C GLY A 30 -0.25 10.13 6.44
N HIS A 31 -0.24 9.32 7.49
CA HIS A 31 0.74 9.37 8.57
C HIS A 31 1.02 7.96 9.12
N SER A 32 1.99 7.83 10.03
CA SER A 32 2.53 6.53 10.47
C SER A 32 1.48 5.56 11.01
N LEU A 33 0.47 6.06 11.76
CA LEU A 33 -0.63 5.21 12.23
C LEU A 33 -1.43 4.61 11.06
N ILE A 34 -1.79 5.41 10.06
CA ILE A 34 -2.49 4.93 8.86
C ILE A 34 -1.61 3.93 8.10
N MET A 35 -0.31 4.22 7.94
CA MET A 35 0.62 3.30 7.27
C MET A 35 0.75 1.96 8.01
N THR A 36 0.64 1.97 9.35
CA THR A 36 0.61 0.75 10.15
C THR A 36 -0.65 -0.08 9.89
N GLU A 37 -1.82 0.56 9.78
CA GLU A 37 -3.07 -0.15 9.45
C GLU A 37 -3.06 -0.69 8.00
N ILE A 38 -2.48 0.07 7.08
CA ILE A 38 -2.21 -0.38 5.70
C ILE A 38 -1.30 -1.62 5.70
N GLN A 39 -0.18 -1.59 6.43
CA GLN A 39 0.76 -2.70 6.52
C GLN A 39 0.07 -3.98 6.99
N LYS A 40 -0.73 -3.90 8.07
CA LYS A 40 -1.51 -5.02 8.58
C LYS A 40 -2.49 -5.56 7.53
N ALA A 41 -3.24 -4.67 6.87
CA ALA A 41 -4.20 -5.07 5.85
C ALA A 41 -3.55 -5.75 4.64
N ILE A 42 -2.34 -5.32 4.25
CA ILE A 42 -1.56 -5.98 3.21
C ILE A 42 -1.19 -7.40 3.64
N ALA A 43 -0.67 -7.58 4.85
CA ALA A 43 -0.32 -8.89 5.39
C ALA A 43 -1.54 -9.82 5.45
N GLU A 44 -2.68 -9.33 5.93
CA GLU A 44 -3.92 -10.10 6.03
C GLU A 44 -4.50 -10.49 4.67
N LYS A 45 -4.52 -9.57 3.69
CA LYS A 45 -5.15 -9.82 2.39
C LYS A 45 -4.27 -10.56 1.40
N LEU A 46 -2.96 -10.34 1.45
CA LEU A 46 -2.02 -10.85 0.45
C LEU A 46 -1.06 -11.91 1.01
N GLY A 47 -1.01 -12.09 2.33
CA GLY A 47 -0.08 -13.04 2.96
C GLY A 47 1.39 -12.62 2.86
N VAL A 48 1.65 -11.33 2.63
CA VAL A 48 3.00 -10.77 2.46
C VAL A 48 3.23 -9.70 3.52
N GLU A 49 4.30 -9.86 4.30
CA GLU A 49 4.78 -8.80 5.19
C GLU A 49 5.69 -7.84 4.43
N VAL A 50 5.29 -6.57 4.35
CA VAL A 50 6.11 -5.50 3.76
C VAL A 50 6.75 -4.69 4.88
N PRO A 51 8.08 -4.58 4.96
CA PRO A 51 8.75 -3.74 5.94
C PRO A 51 8.30 -2.28 5.90
N MET A 52 8.20 -1.63 7.06
CA MET A 52 7.68 -0.26 7.19
C MET A 52 8.55 0.77 6.44
N ASP A 53 9.87 0.55 6.41
CA ASP A 53 10.82 1.37 5.66
C ASP A 53 10.60 1.26 4.13
N GLU A 54 10.26 0.08 3.62
CA GLU A 54 9.88 -0.09 2.21
C GLU A 54 8.54 0.57 1.89
N LEU A 55 7.54 0.50 2.79
CA LEU A 55 6.28 1.23 2.60
C LEU A 55 6.49 2.74 2.52
N PHE A 56 7.38 3.30 3.35
CA PHE A 56 7.72 4.72 3.27
C PHE A 56 8.55 5.08 2.04
N ARG A 57 9.41 4.16 1.55
CA ARG A 57 10.19 4.35 0.33
C ARG A 57 9.31 4.28 -0.93
N GLN A 58 8.36 3.35 -0.95
CA GLN A 58 7.48 3.02 -2.07
C GLN A 58 6.08 3.60 -1.85
N ASN A 59 5.99 4.83 -1.37
CA ASN A 59 4.79 5.46 -0.80
C ASN A 59 3.63 5.78 -1.78
N THR A 60 3.48 5.04 -2.89
CA THR A 60 2.31 5.11 -3.78
C THR A 60 1.75 3.70 -3.99
N VAL A 61 0.46 3.59 -4.33
CA VAL A 61 -0.18 2.31 -4.64
C VAL A 61 0.59 1.56 -5.73
N HIS A 62 0.93 2.25 -6.82
CA HIS A 62 1.64 1.66 -7.95
C HIS A 62 3.00 1.06 -7.56
N LYS A 63 3.79 1.79 -6.76
CA LYS A 63 5.12 1.35 -6.33
C LYS A 63 5.07 0.15 -5.39
N ILE A 64 4.18 0.18 -4.38
CA ILE A 64 4.01 -0.96 -3.47
C ILE A 64 3.49 -2.19 -4.20
N SER A 65 2.54 -2.02 -5.11
CA SER A 65 1.98 -3.13 -5.87
C SER A 65 3.03 -3.80 -6.76
N THR A 66 3.89 -2.99 -7.38
CA THR A 66 5.04 -3.47 -8.16
C THR A 66 6.03 -4.22 -7.26
N HIS A 67 6.35 -3.66 -6.10
CA HIS A 67 7.26 -4.29 -5.13
C HIS A 67 6.73 -5.64 -4.63
N ILE A 68 5.46 -5.70 -4.19
CA ILE A 68 4.83 -6.96 -3.74
C ILE A 68 4.77 -7.98 -4.88
N GLY A 69 4.42 -7.55 -6.10
CA GLY A 69 4.42 -8.40 -7.27
C GLY A 69 5.79 -9.05 -7.51
N SER A 70 6.88 -8.30 -7.31
CA SER A 70 8.24 -8.83 -7.43
C SER A 70 8.60 -9.83 -6.34
N LEU A 71 8.14 -9.64 -5.09
CA LEU A 71 8.37 -10.58 -3.99
C LEU A 71 7.66 -11.92 -4.24
N LEU A 72 6.42 -11.86 -4.72
CA LEU A 72 5.60 -13.05 -5.00
C LEU A 72 6.06 -13.80 -6.25
N ALA A 73 6.66 -13.13 -7.23
CA ALA A 73 7.19 -13.78 -8.43
C ALA A 73 8.48 -14.57 -8.20
N VAL A 74 9.15 -14.34 -7.06
CA VAL A 74 10.40 -15.01 -6.67
C VAL A 74 10.15 -16.20 -5.72
N SER A 75 8.88 -16.46 -5.36
CA SER A 75 8.43 -17.54 -4.48
C SER A 75 7.78 -18.68 -5.27
#